data_AF-A0A8T3N4S1-F1
#
_entry.id   AF-A0A8T3N4S1-F1
#
_cell.length_a   1.000
_cell.length_b   1.000
_cell.length_c   1.000
_cell.angle_alpha   90.00
_cell.angle_beta   90.00
_cell.angle_gamma   90.00
#
_symmetry.space_group_name_H-M   'P 1'
#
loop_
_entity.id
_entity.type
_entity.pdbx_description
1 polymer ?
#
loop_
_entity_poly.entity_id
_entity_poly.type
_entity_poly.pdbx_seq_one_letter_code
_entity_poly.pdbx_strand_id
1 'polypeptide(L)'
;MNLTNYHAKYFAYELTRRHSSDSTEKLAAAVAGAQVDLNPHQVDAALFAFRSPLSKGALLADEVGLGKTIEAGLVLSQRWAERKRRILVITPANLRKQWHQELTEKFFLPCQILETRSYNEAVKHGNPRPFETTDLIVICS
;
A
#
# COMPACT_ATOMS: atom_id res chain seq x y z
N MET A 1 -16.78 5.04 -30.98
CA MET A 1 -16.33 6.43 -30.71
C MET A 1 -15.02 6.63 -31.44
N ASN A 2 -14.94 7.48 -32.48
CA ASN A 2 -13.71 7.66 -33.25
C ASN A 2 -12.76 8.62 -32.53
N LEU A 3 -11.61 8.10 -32.10
CA LEU A 3 -10.54 8.88 -31.50
C LEU A 3 -9.85 9.71 -32.59
N THR A 4 -9.89 11.04 -32.45
CA THR A 4 -9.14 11.93 -33.33
C THR A 4 -7.65 11.92 -32.96
N ASN A 5 -6.78 12.37 -33.87
CA ASN A 5 -5.34 12.53 -33.55
C ASN A 5 -5.11 13.43 -32.33
N TYR A 6 -5.99 14.40 -32.08
CA TYR A 6 -5.95 15.25 -30.89
C TYR A 6 -6.27 14.44 -29.63
N HIS A 7 -7.34 13.65 -29.64
CA HIS A 7 -7.69 12.78 -28.52
C HIS A 7 -6.61 11.74 -28.24
N ALA A 8 -6.02 11.13 -29.28
CA ALA A 8 -4.92 10.20 -29.13
C ALA A 8 -3.70 10.85 -28.47
N LYS A 9 -3.35 12.08 -28.87
CA LYS A 9 -2.25 12.84 -28.25
C LYS A 9 -2.57 13.26 -26.81
N TYR A 10 -3.82 13.63 -26.53
CA TYR A 10 -4.29 13.96 -25.18
C TYR A 10 -4.22 12.74 -24.25
N PHE A 11 -4.76 11.60 -24.67
CA PHE A 11 -4.73 10.37 -23.86
C PHE A 11 -3.32 9.81 -23.72
N ALA A 12 -2.50 9.85 -24.77
CA ALA A 12 -1.08 9.51 -24.66
C ALA A 12 -0.40 10.42 -23.63
N TYR A 13 -0.66 11.73 -23.67
CA TYR A 13 -0.12 12.66 -22.69
C TYR A 13 -0.59 12.35 -21.27
N GLU A 14 -1.88 12.09 -21.03
CA GLU A 14 -2.39 11.69 -19.71
C GLU A 14 -1.74 10.40 -19.19
N LEU A 15 -1.64 9.37 -20.05
CA LEU A 15 -1.03 8.08 -19.70
C LEU A 15 0.47 8.20 -19.42
N THR A 16 1.16 9.11 -20.12
CA THR A 16 2.61 9.33 -19.96
C THR A 16 2.92 10.36 -18.87
N ARG A 17 1.91 11.09 -18.38
CA ARG A 17 2.05 12.11 -17.34
C ARG A 17 2.51 11.42 -16.05
N ARG A 18 3.79 11.56 -15.73
CA ARG A 18 4.32 11.24 -14.41
C ARG A 18 3.80 12.29 -13.45
N HIS A 19 2.69 11.98 -12.80
CA HIS A 19 2.14 12.81 -11.73
C HIS A 19 3.22 13.08 -10.68
N SER A 20 3.34 14.34 -10.23
CA SER A 20 4.23 14.71 -9.15
C SER A 20 3.92 13.86 -7.91
N SER A 21 4.91 13.63 -7.06
CA SER A 21 4.78 12.80 -5.85
C SER A 21 3.70 13.26 -4.86
N ASP A 22 3.11 14.44 -5.10
CA ASP A 22 2.28 15.19 -4.16
C ASP A 22 0.82 15.37 -4.62
N SER A 23 0.44 14.84 -5.79
CA SER A 23 -0.89 15.06 -6.36
C SER A 23 -1.92 14.04 -5.87
N THR A 24 -3.13 14.55 -5.59
CA THR A 24 -4.34 13.80 -5.22
C THR A 24 -4.71 12.73 -6.24
N GLU A 25 -4.31 12.92 -7.50
CA GLU A 25 -4.56 12.01 -8.63
C GLU A 25 -3.79 10.68 -8.50
N LYS A 26 -2.63 10.66 -7.82
CA LYS A 26 -1.94 9.40 -7.49
C LYS A 26 -2.74 8.56 -6.50
N LEU A 27 -3.23 9.22 -5.46
CA LEU A 27 -4.07 8.57 -4.45
C LEU A 27 -5.34 8.01 -5.08
N ALA A 28 -5.93 8.71 -6.05
CA ALA A 28 -7.13 8.25 -6.76
C ALA A 28 -6.95 6.86 -7.39
N ALA A 29 -5.78 6.52 -7.92
CA ALA A 29 -5.53 5.19 -8.48
C ALA A 29 -5.43 4.10 -7.39
N ALA A 30 -4.80 4.40 -6.25
CA ALA A 30 -4.71 3.48 -5.10
C ALA A 30 -6.06 3.31 -4.38
N VAL A 31 -6.86 4.38 -4.34
CA VAL A 31 -8.20 4.43 -3.74
C VAL A 31 -9.24 3.75 -4.63
N ALA A 32 -9.18 3.95 -5.96
CA ALA A 32 -10.13 3.34 -6.89
C ALA A 32 -10.09 1.80 -6.89
N GLY A 33 -8.96 1.21 -6.49
CA GLY A 33 -8.81 -0.24 -6.34
C GLY A 33 -9.20 -0.77 -4.95
N ALA A 34 -9.38 0.10 -3.95
CA ALA A 34 -9.70 -0.33 -2.59
C ALA A 34 -11.22 -0.46 -2.40
N GLN A 35 -11.68 -1.58 -1.83
CA GLN A 35 -13.06 -1.78 -1.39
C GLN A 35 -13.27 -1.13 -0.01
N VAL A 36 -13.04 0.17 0.09
CA VAL A 36 -13.23 0.92 1.34
C VAL A 36 -13.97 2.21 1.06
N ASP A 37 -15.06 2.45 1.80
CA ASP A 37 -15.65 3.77 1.92
C ASP A 37 -14.74 4.64 2.78
N LEU A 38 -13.92 5.46 2.12
CA LEU A 38 -12.95 6.31 2.77
C LEU A 38 -13.59 7.61 3.21
N ASN A 39 -13.33 7.98 4.46
CA ASN A 39 -13.69 9.31 4.93
C ASN A 39 -12.67 10.35 4.44
N PRO A 40 -13.09 11.62 4.21
CA PRO A 40 -12.19 12.67 3.73
C PRO A 40 -10.93 12.85 4.58
N HIS A 41 -11.03 12.72 5.90
CA HIS A 41 -9.87 12.84 6.79
C HIS A 41 -8.83 11.73 6.59
N GLN A 42 -9.26 10.52 6.18
CA GLN A 42 -8.35 9.40 5.93
C GLN A 42 -7.55 9.59 4.64
N VAL A 43 -8.19 10.21 3.64
CA VAL A 43 -7.54 10.64 2.40
C VAL A 43 -6.47 11.67 2.72
N ASP A 44 -6.79 12.66 3.56
CA ASP A 44 -5.85 13.70 3.97
C ASP A 44 -4.67 13.14 4.79
N ALA A 45 -4.92 12.20 5.70
CA ALA A 45 -3.89 11.52 6.47
C ALA A 45 -2.93 10.71 5.57
N ALA A 46 -3.47 10.00 4.57
CA ALA A 46 -2.67 9.29 3.59
C ALA A 46 -1.84 10.27 2.74
N LEU A 47 -2.44 11.36 2.26
CA LEU A 47 -1.74 12.43 1.54
C LEU A 47 -0.60 13.00 2.37
N PHE A 48 -0.84 13.32 3.64
CA PHE A 48 0.19 13.79 4.57
C PHE A 48 1.37 12.82 4.68
N ALA A 49 1.10 11.51 4.77
CA ALA A 49 2.15 10.50 4.81
C ALA A 49 2.97 10.43 3.50
N PHE A 50 2.40 10.78 2.34
CA PHE A 50 3.12 10.87 1.06
C PHE A 50 3.89 12.18 0.88
N ARG A 51 3.33 13.30 1.35
CA ARG A 51 3.87 14.67 1.32
C ARG A 51 5.09 14.87 2.22
N SER A 52 5.61 13.80 2.81
CA SER A 52 6.75 13.83 3.72
C SER A 52 8.05 13.37 3.04
N PRO A 53 8.51 13.94 1.90
CA PRO A 53 9.73 13.49 1.22
C PRO A 53 11.01 13.87 2.00
N LEU A 54 10.96 14.86 2.90
CA LEU A 54 12.08 15.22 3.79
C LEU A 54 12.11 14.37 5.07
N SER A 55 11.00 13.74 5.37
CA SER A 55 10.77 12.96 6.57
C SER A 55 11.00 11.50 6.21
N LYS A 56 11.93 10.81 6.85
CA LYS A 56 12.19 9.38 6.59
C LYS A 56 11.03 8.44 6.99
N GLY A 57 9.83 8.99 7.24
CA GLY A 57 8.61 8.31 7.65
C GLY A 57 7.51 9.31 8.02
N ALA A 58 6.34 8.81 8.44
CA ALA A 58 5.25 9.59 8.99
C ALA A 58 4.71 8.90 10.24
N LEU A 59 4.17 9.68 11.18
CA LEU A 59 3.50 9.17 12.38
C LEU A 59 2.02 9.50 12.29
N LEU A 60 1.17 8.47 12.17
CA LEU A 60 -0.29 8.59 12.22
C LEU A 60 -0.73 8.44 13.67
N ALA A 61 -1.10 9.55 14.32
CA ALA A 61 -1.37 9.62 15.75
C ALA A 61 -2.79 10.13 16.06
N ASP A 62 -3.73 9.89 15.15
CA ASP A 62 -5.13 10.26 15.33
C ASP A 62 -5.81 9.48 16.46
N GLU A 63 -7.01 9.88 16.85
CA GLU A 63 -7.82 9.23 17.88
C GLU A 63 -8.05 7.72 17.61
N VAL A 64 -8.24 6.95 18.67
CA VAL A 64 -8.56 5.51 18.57
C VAL A 64 -9.90 5.36 17.83
N GLY A 65 -9.93 4.49 16.81
CA GLY A 65 -11.15 4.23 16.03
C GLY A 65 -11.30 5.07 14.76
N LEU A 66 -10.46 6.10 14.51
CA LEU A 66 -10.56 6.94 13.31
C LEU A 66 -10.13 6.26 12.00
N GLY A 67 -9.56 5.05 12.08
CA GLY A 67 -9.22 4.25 10.91
C GLY A 67 -7.75 4.30 10.50
N LYS A 68 -6.81 4.48 11.43
CA LYS A 68 -5.36 4.41 11.18
C LYS A 68 -4.91 3.19 10.37
N THR A 69 -5.54 2.02 10.56
CA THR A 69 -5.25 0.82 9.75
C THR A 69 -5.62 1.01 8.29
N ILE A 70 -6.74 1.68 8.01
CA ILE A 70 -7.18 2.00 6.65
C ILE A 70 -6.23 3.03 6.02
N GLU A 71 -5.86 4.07 6.76
CA GLU A 71 -4.89 5.08 6.32
C GLU A 71 -3.54 4.44 5.97
N ALA A 72 -3.04 3.55 6.83
CA ALA A 72 -1.82 2.79 6.55
C ALA A 72 -1.99 1.88 5.32
N GLY A 73 -3.15 1.21 5.17
CA GLY A 73 -3.46 0.41 3.99
C GLY A 73 -3.45 1.22 2.69
N LEU A 74 -3.95 2.46 2.71
CA LEU A 74 -3.84 3.39 1.57
C LEU A 74 -2.39 3.72 1.24
N VAL A 75 -1.58 3.99 2.27
CA VAL A 75 -0.13 4.21 2.09
C VAL A 75 0.54 3.02 1.45
N LEU A 76 0.24 1.81 1.93
CA LEU A 76 0.78 0.56 1.38
C LEU A 76 0.32 0.31 -0.05
N SER A 77 -0.96 0.53 -0.36
CA SER A 77 -1.54 0.39 -1.70
C SER A 77 -0.84 1.31 -2.71
N GLN A 78 -0.64 2.57 -2.36
CA GLN A 78 0.09 3.51 -3.21
C GLN A 78 1.55 3.09 -3.42
N ARG A 79 2.25 2.69 -2.36
CA ARG A 79 3.64 2.20 -2.48
C ARG A 79 3.71 0.96 -3.38
N TRP A 80 2.74 0.06 -3.26
CA TRP A 80 2.60 -1.10 -4.11
C TRP A 80 2.35 -0.71 -5.58
N ALA A 81 1.48 0.26 -5.85
CA ALA A 81 1.25 0.79 -7.19
C ALA A 81 2.52 1.43 -7.78
N GLU A 82 3.35 2.07 -6.95
CA GLU A 82 4.67 2.62 -7.31
C GLU A 82 5.77 1.56 -7.46
N ARG A 83 5.43 0.27 -7.45
CA ARG A 83 6.36 -0.88 -7.49
C ARG A 83 7.40 -0.88 -6.36
N LYS A 84 7.09 -0.25 -5.22
CA LYS A 84 7.87 -0.39 -3.99
C LYS A 84 7.49 -1.73 -3.35
N ARG A 85 8.31 -2.74 -3.57
CA ARG A 85 8.00 -4.15 -3.25
C ARG A 85 8.52 -4.65 -1.90
N ARG A 86 9.51 -3.97 -1.30
CA ARG A 86 10.03 -4.34 0.01
C ARG A 86 9.18 -3.67 1.10
N ILE A 87 8.11 -4.36 1.50
CA ILE A 87 7.16 -3.85 2.50
C ILE A 87 7.07 -4.86 3.65
N LEU A 88 7.24 -4.36 4.88
CA LEU A 88 7.15 -5.13 6.12
C LEU A 88 6.13 -4.45 7.05
N VAL A 89 5.19 -5.24 7.57
CA VAL A 89 4.22 -4.82 8.59
C VAL A 89 4.60 -5.51 9.90
N ILE A 90 4.99 -4.74 10.90
CA ILE A 90 5.29 -5.22 12.25
C ILE A 90 4.11 -4.86 13.14
N THR A 91 3.48 -5.87 13.74
CA THR A 91 2.28 -5.68 14.55
C THR A 91 2.21 -6.71 15.69
N PRO A 92 1.58 -6.39 16.83
CA PRO A 92 1.31 -7.35 17.89
C PRO A 92 0.69 -8.65 17.39
N ALA A 93 1.02 -9.76 18.04
CA ALA A 93 0.71 -11.10 17.55
C ALA A 93 -0.78 -11.35 17.30
N ASN A 94 -1.65 -10.74 18.11
CA ASN A 94 -3.11 -10.80 18.02
C ASN A 94 -3.69 -10.01 16.84
N LEU A 95 -2.98 -9.00 16.33
CA LEU A 95 -3.43 -8.15 15.23
C LEU A 95 -2.97 -8.63 13.85
N ARG A 96 -2.05 -9.60 13.76
CA ARG A 96 -1.52 -10.10 12.47
C ARG A 96 -2.60 -10.60 11.52
N LYS A 97 -3.59 -11.35 12.05
CA LYS A 97 -4.73 -11.84 11.24
C LYS A 97 -5.61 -10.70 10.74
N GLN A 98 -5.87 -9.71 11.59
CA GLN A 98 -6.64 -8.54 11.21
C GLN A 98 -5.92 -7.75 10.10
N TRP A 99 -4.62 -7.50 10.24
CA TRP A 99 -3.82 -6.86 9.19
C TRP A 99 -3.84 -7.63 7.88
N HIS A 100 -3.66 -8.96 7.94
CA HIS A 100 -3.73 -9.80 6.76
C HIS A 100 -5.10 -9.64 6.08
N GLN A 101 -6.19 -9.77 6.83
CA GLN A 101 -7.55 -9.64 6.32
C GLN A 101 -7.80 -8.28 5.66
N GLU A 102 -7.45 -7.18 6.35
CA GLU A 102 -7.58 -5.82 5.83
C GLU A 102 -6.82 -5.65 4.51
N LEU A 103 -5.56 -6.10 4.44
CA LEU A 103 -4.74 -5.98 3.22
C LEU A 103 -5.28 -6.82 2.07
N THR A 104 -5.72 -8.05 2.32
CA THR A 104 -6.22 -8.94 1.25
C THR A 104 -7.62 -8.60 0.79
N GLU A 105 -8.54 -8.30 1.71
CA GLU A 105 -9.96 -8.13 1.39
C GLU A 105 -10.27 -6.71 0.94
N LYS A 106 -9.68 -5.70 1.58
CA LYS A 106 -10.00 -4.30 1.29
C LYS A 106 -9.08 -3.67 0.27
N PHE A 107 -7.80 -4.03 0.28
CA PHE A 107 -6.79 -3.43 -0.60
C PHE A 107 -6.29 -4.37 -1.71
N PHE A 108 -6.69 -5.63 -1.70
CA PHE A 108 -6.24 -6.66 -2.64
C PHE A 108 -4.71 -6.77 -2.76
N LEU A 109 -4.02 -6.53 -1.65
CA LEU A 109 -2.57 -6.58 -1.59
C LEU A 109 -2.13 -8.00 -1.23
N PRO A 110 -1.18 -8.61 -1.99
CA PRO A 110 -0.65 -9.91 -1.64
C PRO A 110 0.19 -9.76 -0.37
N CYS A 111 -0.15 -10.52 0.66
CA CYS A 111 0.59 -10.53 1.91
C CYS A 111 0.67 -11.93 2.52
N GLN A 112 1.66 -12.14 3.38
CA GLN A 112 1.85 -13.39 4.10
C GLN A 112 2.24 -13.10 5.55
N ILE A 113 1.67 -13.86 6.49
CA ILE A 113 2.11 -13.86 7.88
C ILE A 113 3.33 -14.78 8.00
N LEU A 114 4.44 -14.22 8.47
CA LEU A 114 5.68 -14.95 8.70
C LEU A 114 5.89 -15.17 10.19
N GLU A 115 5.81 -16.43 10.60
CA GLU A 115 6.06 -16.92 11.95
C GLU A 115 7.32 -17.80 11.99
N THR A 116 7.80 -18.13 13.19
CA THR A 116 8.97 -19.02 13.39
C THR A 116 8.86 -20.32 12.59
N ARG A 117 7.67 -20.94 12.57
CA ARG A 117 7.45 -22.19 11.84
C ARG A 117 7.61 -21.98 10.33
N SER A 118 6.85 -21.05 9.75
CA SER A 118 6.90 -20.75 8.31
C SER A 118 8.26 -20.21 7.86
N TYR A 119 8.96 -19.49 8.74
CA TYR A 119 10.33 -19.01 8.49
C TYR A 119 11.28 -20.20 8.36
N ASN A 120 11.28 -21.10 9.34
CA ASN A 120 12.13 -22.28 9.34
C ASN A 120 11.81 -23.21 8.17
N GLU A 121 10.53 -23.35 7.81
CA GLU A 121 10.11 -24.07 6.63
C GLU A 121 10.66 -23.41 5.36
N ALA A 122 10.54 -22.09 5.18
CA ALA A 122 11.08 -21.40 4.02
C ALA A 122 12.61 -21.54 3.89
N VAL A 123 13.35 -21.46 5.01
CA VAL A 123 14.80 -21.71 5.04
C VAL A 123 15.15 -23.13 4.62
N LYS A 124 14.41 -24.13 5.10
CA LYS A 124 14.61 -25.53 4.70
C LYS A 124 14.34 -25.77 3.22
N HIS A 125 13.39 -25.04 2.63
CA HIS A 125 13.07 -25.11 1.20
C HIS A 125 14.02 -24.29 0.32
N GLY A 126 15.14 -23.79 0.86
CA GLY A 126 16.17 -23.11 0.07
C GLY A 126 16.00 -21.60 -0.04
N ASN A 127 15.10 -20.98 0.74
CA ASN A 127 15.03 -19.53 0.89
C ASN A 127 15.71 -19.09 2.19
N PRO A 128 17.01 -18.75 2.19
CA PRO A 128 17.76 -18.39 3.40
C PRO A 128 17.34 -17.05 4.00
N ARG A 129 16.57 -16.22 3.26
CA ARG A 129 16.16 -14.89 3.70
C ARG A 129 14.66 -14.65 3.44
N PRO A 130 13.76 -15.31 4.20
CA PRO A 130 12.31 -15.22 3.97
C PRO A 130 11.71 -13.80 4.03
N PHE A 131 12.36 -12.86 4.75
CA PHE A 131 11.95 -11.45 4.81
C PHE A 131 12.30 -10.65 3.54
N GLU A 132 13.18 -11.15 2.66
CA GLU A 132 13.63 -10.43 1.47
C GLU A 132 12.78 -10.71 0.23
N THR A 133 11.48 -10.92 0.41
CA THR A 133 10.55 -11.18 -0.69
C THR A 133 10.15 -9.88 -1.41
N THR A 134 9.96 -9.94 -2.72
CA THR A 134 9.51 -8.80 -3.57
C THR A 134 8.08 -8.96 -4.10
N ASP A 135 7.47 -10.13 -3.92
CA ASP A 135 6.21 -10.46 -4.58
C ASP A 135 5.01 -10.33 -3.64
N LEU A 136 5.26 -10.12 -2.34
CA LEU A 136 4.24 -9.97 -1.31
C LEU A 136 4.73 -9.09 -0.15
N ILE A 137 3.78 -8.60 0.63
CA ILE A 137 3.99 -7.89 1.89
C ILE A 137 4.17 -8.91 3.02
N VAL A 138 5.23 -8.76 3.83
CA VAL A 138 5.46 -9.64 4.99
C VAL A 138 4.83 -9.03 6.25
N ILE A 139 4.08 -9.84 7.01
CA ILE A 139 3.49 -9.46 8.29
C ILE A 139 4.15 -10.30 9.39
N CYS A 140 4.71 -9.64 10.42
CA CYS A 140 5.33 -10.31 11.56
C CYS A 140 5.06 -9.58 12.88
N SER A 141 5.54 -10.18 13.97
CA SER A 141 5.51 -9.62 15.33
C SER A 141 6.92 -9.52 15.90
#